data_AF-A0A6J5VC89-F1
#
_entry.id   AF-A0A6J5VC89-F1
#
_cell.length_a   1.000
_cell.length_b   1.000
_cell.length_c   1.000
_cell.angle_alpha   90.00
_cell.angle_beta   90.00
_cell.angle_gamma   90.00
#
_symmetry.space_group_name_H-M   'P 1'
#
loop_
_entity.id
_entity.type
_entity.pdbx_description
1 polymer ?
#
loop_
_entity_poly.entity_id
_entity_poly.type
_entity_poly.pdbx_seq_one_letter_code
_entity_poly.pdbx_strand_id
1 'polypeptide(L)'
;MGLLSNRISRDELCPGDHIYAHRHGHAYSHHGIFVGEDRVIHFNSTNGPKSVPTSSSSSTEPPCGKCGHDPKRTGGGLLRTCIDCFLKDHHLHRFEYGVSRSHFILKLKGTCSTEDCDPNETAVSRATENFNNGEGFGVYQLRDNNCEHFACYCKTGRRVSEQTTSKTTMFVSFFHSKSS
;
A
#
# COMPACT_ATOMS: atom_id res chain seq x y z
N MET A 1 -20.71 -2.96 -2.50
CA MET A 1 -19.52 -2.56 -1.71
C MET A 1 -20.01 -1.65 -0.60
N GLY A 2 -20.06 -2.15 0.64
CA GLY A 2 -20.77 -1.52 1.76
C GLY A 2 -19.89 -0.56 2.56
N LEU A 3 -20.51 0.43 3.22
CA LEU A 3 -19.82 1.43 4.05
C LEU A 3 -18.98 0.86 5.21
N LEU A 4 -19.11 -0.42 5.56
CA LEU A 4 -18.70 -0.96 6.85
C LEU A 4 -17.28 -1.56 6.89
N SER A 5 -16.77 -2.12 5.80
CA SER A 5 -15.40 -2.68 5.78
C SER A 5 -14.90 -2.93 4.36
N ASN A 6 -13.61 -2.71 4.14
CA ASN A 6 -12.91 -3.03 2.91
C ASN A 6 -12.34 -4.46 2.93
N ARG A 7 -12.64 -5.23 3.99
CA ARG A 7 -12.15 -6.60 4.17
C ARG A 7 -12.77 -7.52 3.11
N ILE A 8 -11.94 -8.35 2.51
CA ILE A 8 -12.34 -9.37 1.54
C ILE A 8 -11.76 -10.74 1.92
N SER A 9 -12.37 -11.80 1.42
CA SER A 9 -11.81 -13.15 1.43
C SER A 9 -10.78 -13.34 0.30
N ARG A 10 -9.98 -14.42 0.37
CA ARG A 10 -8.99 -14.71 -0.69
C ARG A 10 -9.64 -15.11 -2.00
N ASP A 11 -10.82 -15.72 -1.94
CA ASP A 11 -11.55 -16.19 -3.12
C ASP A 11 -12.12 -15.03 -3.95
N GLU A 12 -12.18 -13.83 -3.37
CA GLU A 12 -12.61 -12.60 -4.04
C GLU A 12 -11.44 -11.86 -4.73
N LEU A 13 -10.20 -12.34 -4.61
CA LEU A 13 -9.04 -11.69 -5.19
C LEU A 13 -8.98 -11.88 -6.71
N CYS A 14 -8.90 -10.76 -7.41
CA CYS A 14 -8.58 -10.74 -8.83
C CYS A 14 -7.17 -10.22 -9.04
N PRO A 15 -6.35 -10.82 -9.93
CA PRO A 15 -5.09 -10.21 -10.36
C PRO A 15 -5.32 -8.74 -10.73
N GLY A 16 -4.42 -7.86 -10.29
CA GLY A 16 -4.53 -6.40 -10.43
C GLY A 16 -5.19 -5.70 -9.25
N ASP A 17 -5.76 -6.43 -8.27
CA ASP A 17 -6.32 -5.82 -7.07
C ASP A 17 -5.23 -5.13 -6.24
N HIS A 18 -5.48 -3.86 -5.90
CA HIS A 18 -4.73 -3.16 -4.88
C HIS A 18 -5.24 -3.60 -3.52
N ILE A 19 -4.40 -4.35 -2.81
CA ILE A 19 -4.71 -4.88 -1.50
C ILE A 19 -3.87 -4.19 -0.43
N TYR A 20 -4.41 -4.14 0.77
CA TYR A 20 -3.68 -3.66 1.91
C TYR A 20 -4.01 -4.45 3.17
N ALA A 21 -3.13 -4.33 4.15
CA ALA A 21 -3.40 -4.86 5.47
C ALA A 21 -2.91 -3.86 6.53
N HIS A 22 -3.77 -3.59 7.51
CA HIS A 22 -3.43 -2.75 8.64
C HIS A 22 -2.28 -3.35 9.45
N ARG A 23 -1.41 -2.53 10.04
CA ARG A 23 -0.25 -2.94 10.82
C ARG A 23 -0.17 -2.14 12.12
N HIS A 24 0.46 -2.72 13.14
CA HIS A 24 0.69 -2.08 14.44
C HIS A 24 -0.58 -1.43 15.01
N GLY A 25 -1.68 -2.20 15.10
CA GLY A 25 -2.95 -1.69 15.64
C GLY A 25 -3.58 -0.58 14.82
N HIS A 26 -3.55 -0.68 13.49
CA HIS A 26 -4.05 0.33 12.52
C HIS A 26 -3.24 1.63 12.44
N ALA A 27 -2.03 1.68 13.02
CA ALA A 27 -1.15 2.85 12.89
C ALA A 27 -0.78 3.15 11.43
N TYR A 28 -0.75 2.12 10.57
CA TYR A 28 -0.61 2.28 9.13
C TYR A 28 -1.22 1.10 8.36
N SER A 29 -1.32 1.26 7.04
CA SER A 29 -1.68 0.22 6.09
C SER A 29 -0.45 -0.14 5.24
N HIS A 30 -0.17 -1.43 5.07
CA HIS A 30 0.85 -1.92 4.15
C HIS A 30 0.18 -2.34 2.84
N HIS A 31 0.62 -1.79 1.72
CA HIS A 31 -0.05 -1.87 0.43
C HIS A 31 0.71 -2.73 -0.59
N GLY A 32 -0.01 -3.34 -1.52
CA GLY A 32 0.57 -4.14 -2.61
C GLY A 32 -0.42 -4.40 -3.73
N ILE A 33 0.09 -4.91 -4.85
CA ILE A 33 -0.70 -5.37 -5.99
C ILE A 33 -0.68 -6.89 -6.00
N PHE A 34 -1.86 -7.50 -5.93
CA PHE A 34 -2.00 -8.94 -6.17
C PHE A 34 -1.80 -9.22 -7.66
N VAL A 35 -0.89 -10.12 -8.02
CA VAL A 35 -0.52 -10.41 -9.42
C VAL A 35 -0.92 -11.82 -9.86
N GLY A 36 -1.77 -12.51 -9.08
CA GLY A 36 -2.18 -13.89 -9.33
C GLY A 36 -1.34 -14.93 -8.59
N GLU A 37 -1.77 -16.20 -8.63
CA GLU A 37 -1.02 -17.36 -8.11
C GLU A 37 -0.48 -17.23 -6.67
N ASP A 38 -1.26 -16.64 -5.76
CA ASP A 38 -0.82 -16.35 -4.40
C ASP A 38 0.48 -15.51 -4.39
N ARG A 39 0.55 -14.47 -5.24
CA ARG A 39 1.68 -13.54 -5.32
C ARG A 39 1.23 -12.09 -5.21
N VAL A 40 2.01 -11.33 -4.45
CA VAL A 40 1.82 -9.89 -4.24
C VAL A 40 3.13 -9.18 -4.53
N ILE A 41 3.10 -8.16 -5.39
CA ILE A 41 4.22 -7.24 -5.55
C ILE A 41 3.97 -6.02 -4.66
N HIS A 42 4.93 -5.70 -3.80
CA HIS A 42 4.81 -4.58 -2.88
C HIS A 42 6.15 -3.92 -2.59
N PHE A 43 6.12 -2.64 -2.24
CA PHE A 43 7.32 -1.93 -1.84
C PHE A 43 7.63 -2.19 -0.37
N ASN A 44 8.87 -2.55 -0.06
CA ASN A 44 9.39 -2.66 1.30
C ASN A 44 10.36 -1.50 1.57
N SER A 45 10.22 -0.82 2.70
CA SER A 45 11.16 0.25 3.06
C SER A 45 12.48 -0.31 3.59
N THR A 46 13.58 0.40 3.35
CA THR A 46 14.91 0.12 3.93
C THR A 46 14.94 0.32 5.45
N ASN A 47 13.99 1.08 6.01
CA ASN A 47 13.85 1.28 7.44
C ASN A 47 12.95 0.19 8.04
N GLY A 48 13.43 -1.06 8.02
CA GLY A 48 13.06 -1.99 9.08
C GLY A 48 13.37 -1.34 10.44
N PRO A 49 12.74 -1.76 11.55
CA PRO A 49 13.05 -1.18 12.85
C PRO A 49 14.57 -1.13 13.01
N LYS A 50 15.15 0.07 13.15
CA LYS A 50 16.47 0.19 13.75
C LYS A 50 16.32 -0.57 15.05
N SER A 51 17.04 -1.67 15.18
CA SER A 51 17.10 -2.49 16.37
C SER A 51 17.36 -1.56 17.55
N VAL A 52 16.29 -1.13 18.21
CA VAL A 52 16.36 -0.71 19.59
C VAL A 52 16.85 -1.97 20.31
N PRO A 53 17.93 -1.91 21.09
CA PRO A 53 18.44 -3.08 21.78
C PRO A 53 17.45 -3.40 22.91
N THR A 54 16.35 -4.05 22.56
CA THR A 54 15.41 -4.65 23.49
C THR A 54 15.55 -6.15 23.27
N SER A 55 16.25 -6.79 24.20
CA SER A 55 16.31 -8.23 24.46
C SER A 55 15.54 -9.13 23.48
N SER A 56 16.31 -9.74 22.57
CA SER A 56 16.12 -11.11 22.07
C SER A 56 14.67 -11.58 21.79
N SER A 57 14.20 -11.29 20.59
CA SER A 57 13.49 -12.31 19.80
C SER A 57 14.08 -12.30 18.40
N SER A 58 15.27 -12.89 18.27
CA SER A 58 15.81 -13.30 16.97
C SER A 58 14.84 -14.32 16.39
N SER A 59 13.91 -13.89 15.54
CA SER A 59 13.04 -14.81 14.84
C SER A 59 13.91 -15.77 14.03
N THR A 60 13.94 -17.03 14.46
CA THR A 60 14.64 -18.15 13.82
C THR A 60 13.92 -18.62 12.55
N GLU A 61 12.93 -17.85 12.07
CA GLU A 61 12.09 -18.23 10.95
C GLU A 61 12.94 -18.46 9.69
N PRO A 62 12.84 -19.65 9.08
CA PRO A 62 13.48 -19.92 7.80
C PRO A 62 12.82 -19.10 6.68
N PRO A 63 13.48 -18.95 5.52
CA PRO A 63 12.84 -18.40 4.34
C PRO A 63 11.52 -19.11 4.03
N CYS A 64 10.53 -18.34 3.58
CA CYS A 64 9.20 -18.87 3.29
C CYS A 64 9.27 -19.98 2.21
N GLY A 65 8.79 -21.17 2.53
CA GLY A 65 8.75 -22.29 1.57
C GLY A 65 7.87 -22.04 0.33
N LYS A 66 6.94 -21.07 0.37
CA LYS A 66 6.03 -20.76 -0.76
C LYS A 66 6.60 -19.75 -1.75
N CYS A 67 7.30 -18.72 -1.25
CA CYS A 67 7.75 -17.59 -2.06
C CYS A 67 9.24 -17.27 -1.92
N GLY A 68 9.98 -17.98 -1.07
CA GLY A 68 11.39 -17.75 -0.81
C GLY A 68 11.67 -16.45 -0.03
N HIS A 69 10.64 -15.72 0.42
CA HIS A 69 10.83 -14.49 1.17
C HIS A 69 11.54 -14.77 2.49
N ASP A 70 12.71 -14.15 2.67
CA ASP A 70 13.45 -14.18 3.93
C ASP A 70 13.08 -12.94 4.78
N PRO A 71 12.46 -13.12 5.96
CA PRO A 71 12.14 -12.04 6.88
C PRO A 71 13.36 -11.27 7.38
N LYS A 72 14.56 -11.90 7.34
CA LYS A 72 15.83 -11.30 7.75
C LYS A 72 16.45 -10.43 6.67
N ARG A 73 15.90 -10.42 5.45
CA ARG A 73 16.42 -9.59 4.35
C ARG A 73 16.31 -8.11 4.71
N THR A 74 17.42 -7.52 5.12
CA THR A 74 17.57 -6.09 5.36
C THR A 74 17.86 -5.38 4.03
N GLY A 75 16.81 -5.13 3.26
CA GLY A 75 16.90 -4.39 2.00
C GLY A 75 15.53 -3.84 1.61
N GLY A 76 15.51 -2.56 1.22
CA GLY A 76 14.31 -1.93 0.69
C GLY A 76 14.09 -2.27 -0.78
N GLY A 77 13.05 -1.66 -1.36
CA GLY A 77 12.67 -1.82 -2.76
C GLY A 77 11.48 -2.75 -2.94
N LEU A 78 11.22 -3.13 -4.19
CA LEU A 78 10.10 -3.99 -4.54
C LEU A 78 10.39 -5.45 -4.15
N LEU A 79 9.38 -6.08 -3.59
CA LEU A 79 9.35 -7.49 -3.23
C LEU A 79 8.22 -8.18 -3.96
N ARG A 80 8.42 -9.45 -4.28
CA ARG A 80 7.35 -10.38 -4.71
C ARG A 80 7.24 -11.48 -3.66
N THR A 81 6.12 -11.51 -2.92
CA THR A 81 5.90 -12.43 -1.80
C THR A 81 4.58 -13.20 -1.98
N CYS A 82 4.34 -14.24 -1.18
CA CYS A 82 3.01 -14.84 -1.09
C CYS A 82 2.06 -13.98 -0.25
N ILE A 83 0.75 -14.22 -0.34
CA ILE A 83 -0.24 -13.46 0.43
C ILE A 83 0.03 -13.60 1.94
N ASP A 84 0.43 -14.78 2.42
CA ASP A 84 0.73 -14.99 3.84
C ASP A 84 1.86 -14.08 4.33
N CYS A 85 2.99 -14.05 3.59
CA CYS A 85 4.13 -13.18 3.91
C CYS A 85 3.78 -11.70 3.77
N PHE A 86 2.94 -11.33 2.80
CA PHE A 86 2.44 -9.98 2.67
C PHE A 86 1.64 -9.59 3.92
N LEU A 87 0.67 -10.42 4.34
CA LEU A 87 -0.27 -10.13 5.42
C LEU A 87 0.35 -10.17 6.82
N LYS A 88 1.32 -11.05 7.09
CA LYS A 88 1.92 -11.26 8.43
C LYS A 88 0.85 -11.45 9.50
N ASP A 89 -0.09 -12.36 9.28
CA ASP A 89 -1.24 -12.66 10.16
C ASP A 89 -2.29 -11.54 10.32
N HIS A 90 -2.22 -10.47 9.53
CA HIS A 90 -3.25 -9.43 9.51
C HIS A 90 -4.31 -9.70 8.45
N HIS A 91 -5.44 -8.99 8.55
CA HIS A 91 -6.55 -9.16 7.61
C HIS A 91 -6.28 -8.55 6.23
N LEU A 92 -6.79 -9.24 5.20
CA LEU A 92 -6.79 -8.82 3.82
C LEU A 92 -7.90 -7.80 3.56
N HIS A 93 -7.54 -6.67 2.97
CA HIS A 93 -8.48 -5.64 2.55
C HIS A 93 -8.19 -5.23 1.10
N ARG A 94 -9.22 -4.79 0.39
CA ARG A 94 -9.12 -4.22 -0.96
C ARG A 94 -9.26 -2.72 -0.91
N PHE A 95 -8.34 -2.01 -1.55
CA PHE A 95 -8.39 -0.57 -1.70
C PHE A 95 -9.48 -0.17 -2.70
N GLU A 96 -10.24 0.88 -2.39
CA GLU A 96 -11.36 1.33 -3.23
C GLU A 96 -10.96 2.56 -4.07
N TYR A 97 -11.32 2.54 -5.36
CA TYR A 97 -11.13 3.66 -6.29
C TYR A 97 -12.48 4.24 -6.71
N GLY A 98 -12.48 5.47 -7.25
CA GLY A 98 -13.69 6.14 -7.72
C GLY A 98 -14.72 6.41 -6.62
N VAL A 99 -14.31 6.45 -5.34
CA VAL A 99 -15.25 6.72 -4.24
C VAL A 99 -15.67 8.19 -4.25
N SER A 100 -16.86 8.49 -3.73
CA SER A 100 -17.29 9.89 -3.59
C SER A 100 -16.41 10.66 -2.61
N ARG A 101 -16.34 12.00 -2.75
CA ARG A 101 -15.57 12.85 -1.83
C ARG A 101 -16.04 12.74 -0.37
N SER A 102 -17.34 12.59 -0.16
CA SER A 102 -17.90 12.36 1.18
C SER A 102 -17.44 11.03 1.78
N HIS A 103 -17.43 9.97 0.96
CA HIS A 103 -16.93 8.66 1.35
C HIS A 103 -15.43 8.71 1.70
N PHE A 104 -14.63 9.39 0.87
CA PHE A 104 -13.20 9.58 1.09
C PHE A 104 -12.89 10.31 2.41
N ILE A 105 -13.68 11.34 2.75
CA ILE A 105 -13.52 12.09 4.01
C ILE A 105 -13.84 11.23 5.24
N LEU A 106 -14.81 10.31 5.13
CA LEU A 106 -15.27 9.48 6.24
C LEU A 106 -14.42 8.22 6.48
N LYS A 107 -13.66 7.76 5.47
CA LYS A 107 -12.82 6.56 5.56
C LYS A 107 -11.45 6.88 6.17
N LEU A 108 -10.84 5.85 6.74
CA LEU A 108 -9.45 5.91 7.22
C LEU A 108 -8.51 6.18 6.03
N LYS A 109 -7.50 7.04 6.23
CA LYS A 109 -6.47 7.30 5.20
C LYS A 109 -5.79 6.00 4.74
N GLY A 110 -5.42 5.93 3.47
CA GLY A 110 -4.80 4.74 2.88
C GLY A 110 -5.76 3.56 2.73
N THR A 111 -7.05 3.81 2.50
CA THR A 111 -8.04 2.73 2.24
C THR A 111 -8.88 2.96 0.98
N CYS A 112 -8.95 4.20 0.49
CA CYS A 112 -9.66 4.55 -0.73
C CYS A 112 -9.09 5.80 -1.41
N SER A 113 -9.47 6.02 -2.67
CA SER A 113 -9.18 7.20 -3.47
C SER A 113 -10.40 7.63 -4.27
N THR A 114 -10.56 8.94 -4.47
CA THR A 114 -11.58 9.50 -5.37
C THR A 114 -11.17 9.42 -6.84
N GLU A 115 -9.92 9.07 -7.14
CA GLU A 115 -9.45 8.89 -8.52
C GLU A 115 -10.02 7.60 -9.11
N ASP A 116 -10.32 7.63 -10.40
CA ASP A 116 -10.59 6.42 -11.18
C ASP A 116 -9.32 5.59 -11.33
N CYS A 117 -9.48 4.28 -11.54
CA CYS A 117 -8.36 3.38 -11.79
C CYS A 117 -8.45 2.71 -13.15
N ASP A 118 -7.28 2.43 -13.70
CA ASP A 118 -7.11 1.62 -14.90
C ASP A 118 -7.53 0.16 -14.66
N PRO A 119 -7.80 -0.59 -15.76
CA PRO A 119 -8.10 -2.00 -15.71
C PRO A 119 -7.06 -2.82 -14.93
N ASN A 120 -7.51 -3.92 -14.35
CA ASN A 120 -6.68 -4.79 -13.52
C ASN A 120 -5.46 -5.36 -14.28
N GLU A 121 -5.61 -5.70 -15.57
CA GLU A 121 -4.50 -6.15 -16.42
C GLU A 121 -3.39 -5.11 -16.50
N THR A 122 -3.73 -3.83 -16.70
CA THR A 122 -2.77 -2.72 -16.71
C THR A 122 -2.02 -2.61 -15.38
N ALA A 123 -2.71 -2.82 -14.26
CA ALA A 123 -2.09 -2.78 -12.95
C ALA A 123 -1.08 -3.92 -12.73
N VAL A 124 -1.40 -5.13 -13.20
CA VAL A 124 -0.47 -6.27 -13.18
C VAL A 124 0.75 -5.98 -14.04
N SER A 125 0.58 -5.45 -15.25
CA SER A 125 1.68 -5.09 -16.14
C SER A 125 2.62 -4.08 -15.49
N ARG A 126 2.08 -2.96 -14.97
CA ARG A 126 2.89 -1.94 -14.30
C ARG A 126 3.64 -2.49 -13.08
N ALA A 127 2.97 -3.28 -12.24
CA ALA A 127 3.60 -3.88 -11.06
C ALA A 127 4.76 -4.82 -11.46
N THR A 128 4.54 -5.64 -12.48
CA THR A 128 5.51 -6.62 -12.98
C THR A 128 6.70 -5.96 -13.67
N GLU A 129 6.46 -4.97 -14.53
CA GLU A 129 7.51 -4.17 -15.18
C GLU A 129 8.39 -3.46 -14.15
N ASN A 130 7.78 -2.79 -13.16
CA ASN A 130 8.55 -2.10 -12.12
C ASN A 130 9.38 -3.07 -11.27
N PHE A 131 8.87 -4.28 -11.03
CA PHE A 131 9.63 -5.33 -10.35
C PHE A 131 10.81 -5.85 -11.20
N ASN A 132 10.61 -6.02 -12.52
CA ASN A 132 11.62 -6.57 -13.42
C ASN A 132 12.71 -5.58 -13.83
N ASN A 133 12.41 -4.27 -13.89
CA ASN A 133 13.31 -3.25 -14.41
C ASN A 133 14.54 -2.96 -13.50
N GLY A 134 14.64 -3.56 -12.32
CA GLY A 134 15.83 -3.52 -11.46
C GLY A 134 16.13 -2.19 -10.76
N GLU A 135 15.67 -1.05 -11.30
CA GLU A 135 15.84 0.29 -10.71
C GLU A 135 14.88 0.55 -9.52
N GLY A 136 13.86 -0.29 -9.35
CA GLY A 136 12.83 -0.14 -8.33
C GLY A 136 11.93 1.09 -8.52
N PHE A 137 10.93 1.26 -7.64
CA PHE A 137 9.96 2.37 -7.69
C PHE A 137 10.50 3.71 -7.11
N GLY A 138 11.82 3.88 -7.04
CA GLY A 138 12.48 5.05 -6.43
C GLY A 138 12.57 5.01 -4.89
N VAL A 139 13.47 5.80 -4.31
CA VAL A 139 13.72 5.89 -2.85
C VAL A 139 13.17 7.21 -2.32
N TYR A 140 11.87 7.28 -2.03
CA TYR A 140 11.33 8.35 -1.18
C TYR A 140 11.28 7.87 0.28
N GLN A 141 11.42 8.78 1.25
CA GLN A 141 11.44 8.43 2.68
C GLN A 141 10.03 8.48 3.28
N LEU A 142 9.79 7.58 4.25
CA LEU A 142 8.57 7.24 5.00
C LEU A 142 7.80 6.01 4.46
N ARG A 143 7.74 4.98 5.33
CA ARG A 143 7.32 3.59 5.10
C ARG A 143 5.98 3.44 4.36
N ASP A 144 5.00 4.24 4.76
CA ASP A 144 3.59 4.02 4.42
C ASP A 144 3.24 4.67 3.08
N ASN A 145 3.83 5.84 2.79
CA ASN A 145 3.64 6.54 1.51
C ASN A 145 4.17 5.73 0.33
N ASN A 146 5.32 5.07 0.42
CA ASN A 146 5.89 4.41 -0.77
C ASN A 146 5.09 3.20 -1.23
N CYS A 147 4.61 2.38 -0.31
CA CYS A 147 3.84 1.19 -0.67
C CYS A 147 2.46 1.58 -1.23
N GLU A 148 1.80 2.58 -0.63
CA GLU A 148 0.56 3.15 -1.14
C GLU A 148 0.79 3.82 -2.50
N HIS A 149 1.82 4.65 -2.65
CA HIS A 149 2.16 5.32 -3.91
C HIS A 149 2.47 4.31 -5.02
N PHE A 150 3.20 3.24 -4.72
CA PHE A 150 3.50 2.19 -5.68
C PHE A 150 2.20 1.53 -6.17
N ALA A 151 1.34 1.11 -5.25
CA ALA A 151 0.10 0.44 -5.61
C ALA A 151 -0.88 1.39 -6.32
N CYS A 152 -0.97 2.64 -5.89
CA CYS A 152 -1.72 3.69 -6.57
C CYS A 152 -1.17 3.95 -7.98
N TYR A 153 0.14 4.08 -8.16
CA TYR A 153 0.73 4.20 -9.49
C TYR A 153 0.40 3.01 -10.39
N CYS A 154 0.46 1.78 -9.86
CA CYS A 154 0.06 0.61 -10.65
C CYS A 154 -1.41 0.71 -11.09
N LYS A 155 -2.29 1.22 -10.22
CA LYS A 155 -3.72 1.37 -10.53
C LYS A 155 -4.08 2.59 -11.37
N THR A 156 -3.30 3.68 -11.35
CA THR A 156 -3.71 4.95 -12.00
C THR A 156 -2.71 5.47 -13.03
N GLY A 157 -1.51 4.89 -13.10
CA GLY A 157 -0.41 5.36 -13.94
C GLY A 157 0.23 6.67 -13.48
N ARG A 158 -0.32 7.32 -12.44
CA ARG A 158 0.16 8.61 -11.95
C ARG A 158 1.28 8.41 -10.94
N ARG A 159 2.50 8.85 -11.27
CA ARG A 159 3.59 8.92 -10.30
C ARG A 159 3.31 10.11 -9.39
N VAL A 160 3.22 9.87 -8.09
CA VAL A 160 2.88 10.87 -7.06
C VAL A 160 3.85 12.08 -7.04
N SER A 161 4.94 12.05 -7.82
CA SER A 161 5.94 13.11 -7.97
C SER A 161 5.50 14.37 -8.73
N GLU A 162 4.36 14.41 -9.43
CA GLU A 162 3.86 15.68 -10.01
C GLU A 162 3.28 16.65 -8.96
N GLN A 163 3.15 16.22 -7.70
CA GLN A 163 2.60 17.04 -6.62
C GLN A 163 3.64 17.94 -5.90
N THR A 164 4.74 18.28 -6.58
CA THR A 164 5.54 19.48 -6.25
C THR A 164 5.26 20.67 -7.20
N THR A 165 4.24 20.57 -8.06
CA THR A 165 3.74 21.68 -8.88
C THR A 165 2.26 21.96 -8.62
N SER A 166 1.84 21.98 -7.35
CA SER A 166 0.67 22.73 -6.85
C SER A 166 0.50 22.53 -5.34
N LYS A 167 1.43 23.08 -4.56
CA LYS A 167 1.18 23.41 -3.15
C LYS A 167 1.24 24.93 -2.97
N THR A 168 0.18 25.64 -3.37
CA THR A 168 -0.17 26.94 -2.77
C THR A 168 -1.68 27.16 -2.83
N THR A 169 -2.26 27.42 -1.65
CA THR A 169 -3.60 28.00 -1.40
C THR A 169 -4.79 27.06 -1.31
N MET A 170 -4.98 26.46 -0.14
CA MET A 170 -6.26 26.55 0.59
C MET A 170 -5.92 26.60 2.08
N PHE A 171 -5.41 27.76 2.50
CA PHE A 171 -5.33 28.13 3.91
C PHE A 171 -6.76 28.46 4.36
N VAL A 172 -7.25 27.69 5.34
CA VAL A 172 -8.21 28.04 6.39
C VAL A 172 -9.05 29.30 6.14
N SER A 173 -10.35 29.14 5.90
CA SER A 173 -11.34 30.20 6.12
C SER A 173 -12.62 29.59 6.65
N PHE A 174 -12.63 29.28 7.96
CA PHE A 174 -13.88 29.05 8.68
C PHE A 174 -13.69 29.29 10.18
N PHE A 175 -13.63 30.56 10.60
CA PHE A 175 -14.02 31.01 11.95
C PHE A 175 -14.20 32.53 11.97
N HIS A 176 -15.42 32.99 11.67
CA HIS A 176 -16.27 33.74 12.62
C HIS A 176 -17.57 34.18 11.93
N SER A 177 -18.67 33.55 12.37
CA SER A 177 -20.00 34.15 12.32
C SER A 177 -20.15 35.07 13.53
N LYS A 178 -20.68 36.28 13.28
CA LYS A 178 -21.55 37.13 14.12
C LYS A 178 -21.24 38.60 13.80
N SER A 179 -22.17 39.53 13.66
CA SER A 179 -23.64 39.56 13.57
C SER A 179 -23.96 41.07 13.54
N SER A 180 -24.90 41.45 12.67
CA SER A 180 -25.63 42.74 12.63
C SER A 180 -24.83 44.04 12.42
#